data_AF-A0A2W6NWV7-F1
#
_entry.id   AF-A0A2W6NWV7-F1
#
_cell.length_a   1.000
_cell.length_b   1.000
_cell.length_c   1.000
_cell.angle_alpha   90.00
_cell.angle_beta   90.00
_cell.angle_gamma   90.00
#
_symmetry.space_group_name_H-M   'P 1'
#
loop_
_entity.id
_entity.type
_entity.pdbx_description
1 polymer ?
#
loop_
_entity_poly.entity_id
_entity_poly.type
_entity_poly.pdbx_seq_one_letter_code
_entity_poly.pdbx_strand_id
1 'polypeptide(L)'
;TVSARSADFRDEFNVKREVSWHDVTVERVVSAIAHRYGLKPQISEMLMDIEIDHADQTEESDMSFLTRMAEMLGAITTVKSGNLLFIMPGGGVNAQG
;
A
#
# COMPACT_ATOMS: atom_id res chain seq x y z
N THR A 1 11.45 -8.01 26.12
CA THR A 1 11.69 -8.28 24.69
C THR A 1 11.06 -7.16 23.88
N VAL A 2 11.85 -6.36 23.17
CA VAL A 2 11.31 -5.28 22.32
C VAL A 2 11.01 -5.89 20.95
N SER A 3 9.84 -6.54 20.81
CA SER A 3 9.23 -6.68 19.49
C SER A 3 8.60 -5.35 19.15
N ALA A 4 9.30 -4.54 18.37
CA ALA A 4 8.64 -3.47 17.65
C ALA A 4 7.69 -4.14 16.64
N ARG A 5 6.44 -3.66 16.53
CA ARG A 5 5.42 -4.15 15.56
C ARG A 5 5.95 -4.41 14.15
N SER A 6 7.06 -3.76 13.76
CA SER A 6 7.82 -4.02 12.53
C SER A 6 8.27 -5.47 12.33
N ALA A 7 8.51 -6.28 13.38
CA ALA A 7 8.89 -7.68 13.22
C ALA A 7 7.68 -8.53 12.77
N ASP A 8 6.53 -8.37 13.43
CA ASP A 8 5.30 -9.10 13.11
C ASP A 8 4.83 -8.80 11.67
N PHE A 9 4.90 -7.52 11.28
CA PHE A 9 4.59 -7.11 9.90
C PHE A 9 5.51 -7.75 8.85
N ARG A 10 6.80 -7.96 9.15
CA ARG A 10 7.74 -8.52 8.16
C ARG A 10 7.38 -9.95 7.75
N ASP A 11 6.89 -10.76 8.68
CA ASP A 11 6.48 -12.13 8.38
C ASP A 11 5.14 -12.16 7.63
N GLU A 12 4.17 -11.34 8.04
CA GLU A 12 2.86 -11.27 7.38
C GLU A 12 2.93 -10.66 5.96
N PHE A 13 3.77 -9.65 5.75
CA PHE A 13 3.96 -9.01 4.44
C PHE A 13 4.79 -9.82 3.45
N ASN A 14 5.38 -10.94 3.86
CA ASN A 14 6.15 -11.79 2.97
C ASN A 14 5.33 -12.93 2.36
N VAL A 15 4.03 -13.00 2.68
CA VAL A 15 3.11 -13.97 2.06
C VAL A 15 2.88 -13.58 0.60
N LYS A 16 3.33 -14.45 -0.31
CA LYS A 16 3.11 -14.34 -1.75
C LYS A 16 1.67 -14.67 -2.13
N ARG A 17 1.17 -14.04 -3.18
CA ARG A 17 -0.21 -14.19 -3.63
C ARG A 17 -0.32 -14.14 -5.14
N GLU A 18 -1.45 -14.66 -5.60
CA GLU A 18 -1.94 -14.56 -6.96
C GLU A 18 -3.29 -13.82 -6.96
N VAL A 19 -3.27 -12.55 -7.38
CA VAL A 19 -4.45 -11.68 -7.44
C VAL A 19 -4.37 -10.85 -8.71
N SER A 20 -5.48 -10.74 -9.43
CA SER A 20 -5.61 -9.85 -10.59
C SER A 20 -6.48 -8.65 -10.23
N TRP A 21 -6.00 -7.45 -10.50
CA TRP A 21 -6.69 -6.19 -10.29
C TRP A 21 -7.04 -5.59 -11.65
N HIS A 22 -8.33 -5.45 -11.96
CA HIS A 22 -8.82 -4.92 -13.23
C HIS A 22 -9.95 -3.92 -12.98
N ASP A 23 -10.05 -2.87 -13.79
CA ASP A 23 -11.10 -1.83 -13.68
C ASP A 23 -11.28 -1.30 -12.24
N VAL A 24 -10.17 -1.07 -11.54
CA VAL A 24 -10.17 -0.60 -10.13
C VAL A 24 -9.32 0.64 -9.97
N THR A 25 -9.60 1.43 -8.94
CA THR A 25 -8.77 2.58 -8.58
C THR A 25 -7.62 2.20 -7.65
N VAL A 26 -6.58 3.03 -7.59
CA VAL A 26 -5.50 2.93 -6.59
C VAL A 26 -6.09 2.90 -5.17
N GLU A 27 -7.10 3.73 -4.87
CA GLU A 27 -7.76 3.71 -3.58
C GLU A 27 -8.30 2.32 -3.24
N ARG A 28 -8.96 1.68 -4.20
CA ARG A 28 -9.57 0.36 -4.01
C ARG A 28 -8.52 -0.70 -3.70
N VAL A 29 -7.43 -0.71 -4.47
CA VAL A 29 -6.32 -1.66 -4.29
C VAL A 29 -5.63 -1.46 -2.95
N VAL A 30 -5.22 -0.21 -2.65
CA VAL A 30 -4.48 0.11 -1.42
C VAL A 30 -5.34 -0.16 -0.19
N SER A 31 -6.63 0.19 -0.22
CA SER A 31 -7.56 -0.06 0.90
C SER A 31 -7.82 -1.54 1.12
N ALA A 32 -8.01 -2.32 0.05
CA ALA A 32 -8.20 -3.77 0.16
C ALA A 32 -6.99 -4.46 0.79
N ILE A 33 -5.78 -4.05 0.40
CA ILE A 33 -4.55 -4.56 1.00
C ILE A 33 -4.42 -4.08 2.45
N ALA A 34 -4.62 -2.80 2.75
CA ALA A 34 -4.53 -2.28 4.12
C ALA A 34 -5.47 -3.04 5.08
N HIS A 35 -6.72 -3.28 4.67
CA HIS A 35 -7.71 -3.98 5.47
C HIS A 35 -7.33 -5.43 5.76
N ARG A 36 -6.63 -6.11 4.83
CA ARG A 36 -6.13 -7.47 5.03
C ARG A 36 -5.20 -7.57 6.24
N TYR A 37 -4.45 -6.51 6.54
CA TYR A 37 -3.50 -6.44 7.65
C TYR A 37 -4.04 -5.61 8.83
N GLY A 38 -5.32 -5.26 8.85
CA GLY A 38 -5.91 -4.41 9.89
C GLY A 38 -5.32 -2.99 9.95
N LEU A 39 -4.76 -2.50 8.85
CA LEU A 39 -4.18 -1.18 8.72
C LEU A 39 -5.19 -0.17 8.17
N LYS A 40 -5.02 1.10 8.54
CA LYS A 40 -5.78 2.20 7.95
C LYS A 40 -5.05 2.71 6.70
N PRO A 41 -5.68 2.73 5.52
CA PRO A 41 -5.07 3.30 4.32
C PRO A 41 -4.98 4.84 4.47
N GLN A 42 -3.87 5.41 4.06
CA GLN A 42 -3.64 6.85 3.93
C GLN A 42 -3.05 7.10 2.56
N ILE A 43 -3.88 7.58 1.64
CA ILE A 43 -3.54 7.72 0.23
C ILE A 43 -3.51 9.21 -0.11
N SER A 44 -2.56 9.66 -0.93
CA SER A 44 -2.61 11.04 -1.43
C SER A 44 -3.83 11.22 -2.34
N GLU A 45 -4.58 12.31 -2.17
CA GLU A 45 -5.81 12.60 -2.94
C GLU A 45 -5.57 12.49 -4.46
N MET A 46 -4.45 13.02 -4.95
CA MET A 46 -4.08 12.96 -6.37
C MET A 46 -3.81 11.55 -6.92
N LEU A 47 -3.65 10.55 -6.05
CA LEU A 47 -3.46 9.16 -6.43
C LEU A 47 -4.75 8.35 -6.34
N MET A 48 -5.73 8.75 -5.51
CA MET A 48 -6.91 7.92 -5.18
C MET A 48 -7.71 7.53 -6.42
N ASP A 49 -7.96 8.49 -7.31
CA ASP A 49 -8.81 8.33 -8.49
C ASP A 49 -8.06 7.79 -9.72
N ILE A 50 -6.77 7.45 -9.59
CA ILE A 50 -6.03 6.84 -10.70
C ILE A 50 -6.59 5.44 -10.96
N GLU A 51 -7.09 5.23 -12.17
CA GLU A 51 -7.57 3.94 -12.65
C GLU A 51 -6.41 3.01 -12.99
N ILE A 52 -6.57 1.76 -12.58
CA ILE A 52 -5.71 0.63 -12.92
C ILE A 52 -6.51 -0.22 -13.91
N ASP A 53 -6.16 -0.08 -15.19
CA ASP A 53 -6.74 -0.87 -16.28
C ASP A 53 -6.55 -2.38 -16.00
N HIS A 54 -5.31 -2.79 -15.76
CA HIS A 54 -4.97 -4.15 -15.35
C HIS A 54 -3.64 -4.21 -14.61
N ALA A 55 -3.59 -4.94 -13.50
CA ALA A 55 -2.37 -5.25 -12.76
C ALA A 55 -2.45 -6.62 -12.09
N ASP A 56 -1.52 -7.51 -12.43
CA ASP A 56 -1.40 -8.81 -11.78
C ASP A 56 -0.36 -8.76 -10.65
N GLN A 57 -0.74 -9.38 -9.54
CA GLN A 57 0.11 -9.77 -8.43
C GLN A 57 0.31 -11.28 -8.56
N THR A 58 1.48 -11.74 -9.01
CA THR A 58 1.74 -13.17 -9.29
C THR A 58 2.98 -13.62 -8.54
N GLU A 59 2.83 -14.59 -7.63
CA GLU A 59 3.89 -15.02 -6.71
C GLU A 59 4.57 -13.83 -6.00
N GLU A 60 3.80 -12.77 -5.79
CA GLU A 60 4.25 -11.46 -5.32
C GLU A 60 3.54 -11.14 -4.00
N SER A 61 4.27 -10.63 -3.01
CA SER A 61 3.65 -10.22 -1.76
C SER A 61 2.95 -8.88 -1.88
N ASP A 62 1.97 -8.62 -1.02
CA ASP A 62 1.19 -7.37 -1.09
C ASP A 62 2.09 -6.13 -0.96
N MET A 63 3.13 -6.19 -0.13
CA MET A 63 4.06 -5.07 0.03
C MET A 63 4.95 -4.86 -1.20
N SER A 64 5.41 -5.93 -1.84
CA SER A 64 6.16 -5.84 -3.10
C SER A 64 5.28 -5.23 -4.21
N PHE A 65 4.05 -5.72 -4.32
CA PHE A 65 3.08 -5.23 -5.30
C PHE A 65 2.80 -3.73 -5.11
N LEU A 66 2.53 -3.31 -3.87
CA LEU A 66 2.36 -1.89 -3.55
C LEU A 66 3.62 -1.06 -3.81
N THR A 67 4.81 -1.62 -3.59
CA THR A 67 6.07 -0.91 -3.83
C THR A 67 6.26 -0.67 -5.33
N ARG A 68 6.05 -1.70 -6.15
CA ARG A 68 6.07 -1.58 -7.61
C ARG A 68 5.03 -0.58 -8.12
N MET A 69 3.80 -0.62 -7.58
CA MET A 69 2.75 0.34 -7.92
C MET A 69 3.14 1.78 -7.55
N ALA A 70 3.74 1.97 -6.38
CA ALA A 70 4.22 3.29 -5.96
C ALA A 70 5.32 3.82 -6.90
N GLU A 71 6.31 2.98 -7.25
CA GLU A 71 7.39 3.35 -8.17
C GLU A 71 6.86 3.79 -9.54
N MET A 72 5.89 3.05 -10.11
CA MET A 72 5.27 3.40 -11.39
C MET A 72 4.54 4.75 -11.37
N LEU A 73 3.96 5.12 -10.22
CA LEU A 73 3.22 6.36 -10.03
C LEU A 73 4.10 7.50 -9.48
N GLY A 74 5.39 7.27 -9.27
CA GLY A 74 6.29 8.23 -8.62
C GLY A 74 5.93 8.51 -7.16
N ALA A 75 5.22 7.59 -6.52
CA ALA A 75 4.79 7.63 -5.13
C ALA A 75 5.75 6.84 -4.22
N ILE A 76 5.47 6.85 -2.93
CA ILE A 76 6.12 5.99 -1.92
C ILE A 76 5.06 5.22 -1.13
N THR A 77 5.42 4.01 -0.69
CA THR A 77 4.58 3.20 0.21
C THR A 77 5.33 2.81 1.49
N THR A 78 4.68 2.91 2.64
CA THR A 78 5.26 2.47 3.92
C THR A 78 4.19 2.20 4.97
N VAL A 79 4.50 1.35 5.95
CA VAL A 79 3.62 1.10 7.10
C VAL A 79 4.18 1.84 8.32
N LYS A 80 3.37 2.72 8.89
CA LYS A 80 3.75 3.52 10.07
C LYS A 80 2.58 3.73 11.00
N SER A 81 2.77 3.41 12.28
CA SER A 81 1.80 3.67 13.36
C SER A 81 0.40 3.10 13.10
N GLY A 82 0.29 1.91 12.48
CA GLY A 82 -0.99 1.27 12.15
C GLY A 82 -1.66 1.79 10.87
N ASN A 83 -0.94 2.62 10.11
CA ASN A 83 -1.39 3.13 8.83
C ASN A 83 -0.52 2.56 7.70
N LEU A 84 -1.15 2.28 6.56
CA LEU A 84 -0.49 2.03 5.28
C LEU A 84 -0.51 3.34 4.50
N LEU A 85 0.65 3.98 4.38
CA LEU A 85 0.82 5.22 3.65
C LEU A 85 1.13 4.90 2.19
N PHE A 86 0.38 5.47 1.24
CA PHE A 86 0.63 5.43 -0.19
C PHE A 86 0.54 6.86 -0.75
N ILE A 87 1.67 7.57 -0.76
CA ILE A 87 1.69 9.03 -0.85
C ILE A 87 2.77 9.54 -1.81
N MET A 88 2.62 10.76 -2.31
CA MET A 88 3.67 11.38 -3.13
C MET A 88 4.90 11.79 -2.29
N PRO A 89 6.13 11.54 -2.78
CA PRO A 89 7.36 12.03 -2.15
C PRO A 89 7.43 13.56 -2.22
N GLY A 90 7.98 14.20 -1.19
CA GLY A 90 8.15 15.66 -1.15
C GLY A 90 6.91 16.46 -0.74
N GLY A 91 5.75 15.82 -0.57
CA GLY A 91 4.56 16.41 0.04
C GLY A 91 4.63 16.38 1.57
N GLY A 92 5.61 17.04 2.18
CA GLY A 92 5.50 17.36 3.60
C GLY A 92 4.37 18.37 3.79
N VAL A 93 3.29 17.99 4.50
CA VAL A 93 2.06 18.72 4.94
C VAL A 93 0.78 18.02 4.40
N ASN A 94 -0.19 17.49 5.15
CA ASN A 94 -0.65 17.72 6.52
C ASN A 94 -1.13 16.41 7.19
N ALA A 95 -0.38 15.94 8.18
CA ALA A 95 -0.99 15.25 9.33
C ALA A 95 -1.33 16.34 10.36
N GLN A 96 -2.38 17.12 10.10
CA GLN A 96 -3.00 18.05 11.05
C GLN A 96 -4.29 18.61 10.44
N GLY A 97 -5.40 18.26 11.09
CA GLY A 97 -6.78 18.58 10.76
C GLY A 97 -7.68 17.70 11.60
#